data_AF-A0A2N6G3M7-F1
#
_entry.id   AF-A0A2N6G3M7-F1
#
_cell.length_a   1.000
_cell.length_b   1.000
_cell.length_c   1.000
_cell.angle_alpha   90.00
_cell.angle_beta   90.00
_cell.angle_gamma   90.00
#
_symmetry.space_group_name_H-M   'P 1'
#
loop_
_entity.id
_entity.type
_entity.pdbx_description
1 polymer ?
#
loop_
_entity_poly.entity_id
_entity_poly.type
_entity_poly.pdbx_seq_one_letter_code
_entity_poly.pdbx_strand_id
1 'polypeptide(L)'
;MNKVTLKPKEMKKFSLYCPFTNEKLDNDNNSFEIYEGAGNYLFSLCEDCLFFDAGNNDEIEKYWKDSALEAVDKFVKNHSDENILVIEVSDKDDTYYYGFINEENIELTNEDIEKRFIK
;
A
#
# COMPACT_ATOMS: atom_id res chain seq x y z
N MET A 1 1.14 -5.29 -13.19
CA MET A 1 0.72 -4.68 -11.92
C MET A 1 -0.02 -3.38 -12.21
N ASN A 2 -1.17 -3.17 -11.56
CA ASN A 2 -1.86 -1.88 -11.53
C ASN A 2 -1.26 -1.04 -10.40
N LYS A 3 -0.40 -0.06 -10.74
CA LYS A 3 0.36 0.73 -9.76
C LYS A 3 0.11 2.23 -9.93
N VAL A 4 -0.06 2.93 -8.82
CA VAL A 4 -0.10 4.40 -8.74
C VAL A 4 1.04 4.90 -7.87
N THR A 5 1.80 5.88 -8.36
CA THR A 5 2.86 6.55 -7.58
C THR A 5 2.35 7.89 -7.06
N LEU A 6 2.42 8.08 -5.75
CA LEU A 6 2.06 9.29 -5.03
C LEU A 6 3.33 9.99 -4.54
N LYS A 7 3.37 11.30 -4.71
CA LYS A 7 4.44 12.17 -4.20
C LYS A 7 3.82 13.26 -3.35
N PRO A 8 3.31 12.89 -2.16
CA PRO A 8 2.67 13.86 -1.30
C PRO A 8 3.62 15.01 -0.98
N LYS A 9 3.08 16.23 -0.93
CA LYS A 9 3.84 17.40 -0.43
C LYS A 9 4.09 17.22 1.07
N GLU A 10 5.05 17.95 1.65
CA GLU A 10 5.29 17.92 3.10
C GLU A 10 3.98 18.15 3.88
N MET A 11 3.48 17.08 4.52
CA MET A 11 2.29 17.10 5.35
C MET A 11 2.69 17.03 6.82
N LYS A 12 2.10 17.91 7.64
CA LYS A 12 2.38 17.98 9.08
C LYS A 12 1.51 17.05 9.93
N LYS A 13 0.38 16.59 9.38
CA LYS A 13 -0.54 15.60 9.94
C LYS A 13 -1.28 14.90 8.82
N PHE A 14 -1.33 13.57 8.83
CA PHE A 14 -2.19 12.78 7.96
C PHE A 14 -2.56 11.43 8.59
N SER A 15 -3.55 10.78 8.00
CA SER A 15 -3.95 9.41 8.27
C SER A 15 -4.12 8.67 6.94
N LEU A 16 -3.83 7.36 6.97
CA LEU A 16 -3.98 6.49 5.81
C LEU A 16 -5.32 5.75 5.85
N TYR A 17 -5.89 5.50 4.69
CA TYR A 17 -7.19 4.86 4.54
C TYR A 17 -7.21 3.90 3.36
N CYS A 18 -8.02 2.84 3.42
CA CYS A 18 -8.29 2.01 2.25
C CYS A 18 -8.98 2.84 1.16
N PRO A 19 -8.46 2.90 -0.09
CA PRO A 19 -9.06 3.69 -1.17
C PRO A 19 -10.46 3.21 -1.59
N PHE A 20 -10.75 1.92 -1.39
CA PHE A 20 -12.00 1.29 -1.80
C PHE A 20 -13.08 1.39 -0.71
N THR A 21 -12.74 1.02 0.52
CA THR A 21 -13.72 0.96 1.63
C THR A 21 -13.76 2.23 2.48
N ASN A 22 -12.77 3.12 2.33
CA ASN A 22 -12.63 4.35 3.10
C ASN A 22 -12.42 4.11 4.62
N GLU A 23 -12.07 2.88 5.01
CA GLU A 23 -11.72 2.52 6.37
C GLU A 23 -10.31 3.02 6.72
N LYS A 24 -10.15 3.50 7.96
CA LYS A 24 -8.88 4.05 8.44
C LYS A 24 -7.90 2.90 8.70
N LEU A 25 -6.68 3.04 8.20
CA LEU A 25 -5.55 2.16 8.51
C LEU A 25 -4.91 2.66 9.80
N ASP A 26 -4.43 1.76 10.65
CA ASP A 26 -3.78 2.19 11.88
C ASP A 26 -2.38 2.68 11.57
N ASN A 27 -2.21 4.00 11.62
CA ASN A 27 -0.95 4.68 11.37
C ASN A 27 -0.83 5.89 12.32
N ASP A 28 0.40 6.18 12.74
CA ASP A 28 0.67 7.39 13.52
C ASP A 28 0.32 8.64 12.70
N ASN A 29 -0.02 9.75 13.37
CA ASN A 29 -0.55 10.98 12.74
C ASN A 29 0.39 11.65 11.71
N ASN A 30 1.54 11.07 11.40
CA ASN A 30 2.53 11.50 10.42
C ASN A 30 3.37 10.34 9.87
N SER A 31 2.91 9.10 10.04
CA SER A 31 3.67 7.93 9.64
C SER A 31 3.04 7.28 8.43
N PHE A 32 3.87 6.94 7.45
CA PHE A 32 3.50 6.08 6.33
C PHE A 32 3.55 4.59 6.72
N GLU A 33 4.06 4.26 7.91
CA GLU A 33 4.03 2.92 8.46
C GLU A 33 2.61 2.57 8.91
N ILE A 34 2.12 1.43 8.47
CA ILE A 34 0.83 0.87 8.90
C ILE A 34 1.10 -0.18 9.96
N TYR A 35 0.55 0.03 11.14
CA TYR A 35 0.61 -0.89 12.28
C TYR A 35 -0.48 -1.94 12.22
N GLU A 36 -1.67 -1.61 11.70
CA GLU A 36 -2.76 -2.56 11.49
C GLU A 36 -3.55 -2.22 10.21
N GLY A 37 -3.83 -3.23 9.40
CA GLY A 37 -4.63 -3.11 8.18
C GLY A 37 -6.14 -2.99 8.44
N ALA A 38 -6.87 -2.40 7.49
CA ALA A 38 -8.34 -2.36 7.50
C ALA A 38 -8.92 -2.42 6.07
N GLY A 39 -10.17 -2.89 5.95
CA GLY A 39 -10.85 -3.07 4.67
C GLY A 39 -10.14 -4.05 3.75
N ASN A 40 -9.97 -3.65 2.49
CA ASN A 40 -9.39 -4.49 1.44
C ASN A 40 -7.85 -4.47 1.41
N TYR A 41 -7.21 -4.26 2.56
CA TYR A 41 -5.76 -4.15 2.66
C TYR A 41 -5.09 -5.53 2.60
N LEU A 42 -3.99 -5.63 1.84
CA LEU A 42 -3.24 -6.88 1.65
C LEU A 42 -1.87 -6.85 2.32
N PHE A 43 -1.10 -5.79 2.09
CA PHE A 43 0.29 -5.67 2.56
C PHE A 43 0.72 -4.20 2.63
N SER A 44 1.75 -3.94 3.43
CA SER A 44 2.59 -2.75 3.29
C SER A 44 4.06 -3.05 3.53
N LEU A 45 4.91 -2.24 2.91
CA LEU A 45 6.35 -2.35 3.02
C LEU A 45 7.04 -1.04 2.71
N CYS A 46 8.23 -0.79 3.26
CA CYS A 46 9.14 0.23 2.76
C CYS A 46 10.37 -0.39 2.08
N GLU A 47 11.26 0.42 1.51
CA GLU A 47 12.46 -0.11 0.85
C GLU A 47 13.33 -0.99 1.75
N ASP A 48 13.38 -0.68 3.05
CA ASP A 48 14.27 -1.34 4.02
C ASP A 48 13.55 -2.15 5.12
N CYS A 49 12.21 -2.10 5.22
CA CYS A 49 11.45 -2.76 6.29
C CYS A 49 10.12 -3.38 5.82
N LEU A 50 9.92 -4.67 6.13
CA LEU A 50 8.63 -5.36 6.00
C LEU A 50 7.81 -5.16 7.28
N PHE A 51 6.64 -4.53 7.18
CA PHE A 51 5.75 -4.31 8.33
C PHE A 51 4.93 -5.57 8.58
N PHE A 52 4.97 -6.13 9.79
CA PHE A 52 4.53 -7.50 10.09
C PHE A 52 3.00 -7.75 10.09
N ASP A 53 2.14 -6.73 10.05
CA ASP A 53 0.75 -6.87 10.53
C ASP A 53 -0.39 -6.74 9.47
N ALA A 54 -0.27 -7.45 8.35
CA ALA A 54 -1.45 -7.85 7.58
C ALA A 54 -1.31 -9.26 7.03
N GLY A 55 -2.44 -9.96 6.99
CA GLY A 55 -2.55 -11.42 6.93
C GLY A 55 -1.94 -12.14 5.72
N ASN A 56 -1.25 -11.43 4.81
CA ASN A 56 -0.53 -12.01 3.67
C ASN A 56 0.98 -11.69 3.66
N ASN A 57 1.52 -11.07 4.72
CA ASN A 57 2.95 -10.75 4.81
C ASN A 57 3.85 -11.98 4.72
N ASP A 58 3.43 -13.12 5.28
CA ASP A 58 4.17 -14.38 5.20
C ASP A 58 4.46 -14.82 3.75
N GLU A 59 3.66 -14.38 2.78
CA GLU A 59 3.90 -14.66 1.37
C GLU A 59 4.85 -13.64 0.74
N ILE A 60 4.58 -12.34 0.89
CA ILE A 60 5.42 -11.30 0.29
C ILE A 60 6.83 -11.29 0.90
N GLU A 61 6.97 -11.68 2.17
CA GLU A 61 8.25 -11.89 2.86
C GLU A 61 9.11 -12.96 2.17
N LYS A 62 8.51 -14.02 1.60
CA LYS A 62 9.28 -15.04 0.84
C LYS A 62 9.93 -14.47 -0.41
N TYR A 63 9.37 -13.37 -0.94
CA TYR A 63 9.90 -12.68 -2.11
C TYR A 63 10.82 -11.53 -1.73
N TRP A 64 10.79 -11.09 -0.46
CA TRP A 64 11.68 -10.08 0.06
C TRP A 64 13.09 -10.63 0.28
N LYS A 65 13.98 -10.34 -0.67
CA LYS A 65 15.41 -10.63 -0.53
C LYS A 65 16.24 -9.37 -0.67
N ASP A 66 16.15 -8.74 -1.85
CA ASP A 66 17.03 -7.64 -2.24
C ASP A 66 16.26 -6.35 -2.60
N SER A 67 14.94 -6.42 -2.79
CA SER A 67 14.11 -5.27 -3.18
C SER A 67 12.64 -5.43 -2.82
N ALA A 68 12.10 -4.40 -2.16
CA ALA A 68 10.67 -4.22 -1.91
C ALA A 68 9.82 -4.34 -3.20
N LEU A 69 10.24 -3.66 -4.27
CA LEU A 69 9.52 -3.66 -5.54
C LEU A 69 9.49 -5.04 -6.20
N GLU A 70 10.60 -5.80 -6.12
CA GLU A 70 10.64 -7.16 -6.65
C GLU A 70 9.69 -8.09 -5.87
N ALA A 71 9.61 -7.92 -4.55
CA ALA A 71 8.70 -8.68 -3.70
C ALA A 71 7.23 -8.41 -4.08
N VAL A 72 6.88 -7.15 -4.28
CA VAL A 72 5.56 -6.72 -4.75
C VAL A 72 5.22 -7.29 -6.11
N ASP A 73 6.14 -7.20 -7.08
CA ASP A 73 5.88 -7.71 -8.45
C ASP A 73 5.61 -9.22 -8.43
N LYS A 74 6.41 -9.98 -7.67
CA LYS A 74 6.20 -11.42 -7.50
C LYS A 74 4.88 -11.75 -6.83
N PHE A 75 4.52 -11.02 -5.77
CA PHE A 75 3.24 -11.19 -5.09
C PHE A 75 2.07 -10.94 -6.05
N VAL A 76 2.03 -9.78 -6.72
CA VAL A 76 0.96 -9.44 -7.67
C VAL A 76 0.91 -10.41 -8.85
N LYS A 77 2.05 -10.94 -9.29
CA LYS A 77 2.09 -11.93 -10.37
C LYS A 77 1.54 -13.30 -9.95
N ASN A 78 1.73 -13.69 -8.70
CA ASN A 78 1.17 -14.94 -8.18
C ASN A 78 -0.34 -14.82 -7.92
N HIS A 79 -0.81 -13.61 -7.62
CA HIS A 79 -2.22 -13.26 -7.47
C HIS A 79 -2.77 -12.57 -8.72
N SER A 80 -2.36 -13.03 -9.91
CA SER A 80 -2.71 -12.38 -11.19
C SER A 80 -4.21 -12.45 -11.54
N ASP A 81 -4.95 -13.33 -10.90
CA ASP A 81 -6.40 -13.47 -10.97
C ASP A 81 -7.14 -12.45 -10.09
N GLU A 82 -6.43 -11.79 -9.17
CA GLU A 82 -6.98 -10.74 -8.31
C GLU A 82 -6.77 -9.34 -8.93
N ASN A 83 -7.74 -8.45 -8.73
CA ASN A 83 -7.62 -7.05 -9.13
C ASN A 83 -6.91 -6.24 -8.04
N ILE A 84 -5.58 -6.35 -7.99
CA ILE A 84 -4.77 -5.68 -6.96
C ILE A 84 -4.35 -4.28 -7.41
N LEU A 85 -4.69 -3.27 -6.61
CA LEU A 85 -4.11 -1.93 -6.68
C LEU A 85 -2.85 -1.88 -5.81
N VAL A 86 -1.75 -1.40 -6.39
CA VAL A 86 -0.53 -1.06 -5.67
C VAL A 86 -0.37 0.45 -5.60
N ILE A 87 -0.22 0.98 -4.39
CA ILE A 87 0.12 2.39 -4.17
C ILE A 87 1.58 2.45 -3.75
N GLU A 88 2.38 3.23 -4.47
CA GLU A 88 3.75 3.58 -4.13
C GLU A 88 3.75 5.02 -3.62
N VAL A 89 4.27 5.25 -2.42
CA VAL A 89 4.47 6.59 -1.86
C VAL A 89 5.96 6.85 -1.74
N SER A 90 6.45 7.89 -2.41
CA SER A 90 7.84 8.35 -2.21
C SER A 90 7.84 9.57 -1.28
N ASP A 91 8.41 9.42 -0.08
CA ASP A 91 8.65 10.51 0.87
C ASP A 91 10.14 10.74 1.06
N LYS A 92 10.66 11.81 0.44
CA LYS A 92 12.07 12.28 0.47
C LYS A 92 13.12 11.18 0.23
N ASP A 93 13.40 10.41 1.27
CA ASP A 93 14.46 9.43 1.39
C ASP A 93 13.93 7.98 1.38
N ASP A 94 12.62 7.78 1.58
CA ASP A 94 11.99 6.46 1.68
C ASP A 94 10.90 6.25 0.61
N THR A 95 10.77 5.00 0.14
CA THR A 95 9.62 4.56 -0.67
C THR A 95 8.82 3.51 0.08
N TYR A 96 7.50 3.71 0.14
CA TYR A 96 6.53 2.81 0.73
C TYR A 96 5.64 2.22 -0.35
N TYR A 97 5.24 0.96 -0.19
CA TYR A 97 4.32 0.25 -1.06
C TYR A 97 3.17 -0.31 -0.26
N TYR A 98 1.97 -0.25 -0.83
CA TYR A 98 0.73 -0.73 -0.23
C TYR A 98 -0.07 -1.52 -1.26
N GLY A 99 -0.60 -2.67 -0.86
CA GLY A 99 -1.46 -3.50 -1.68
C GLY A 99 -2.91 -3.47 -1.21
N PHE A 100 -3.84 -3.31 -2.14
CA PHE A 100 -5.28 -3.37 -1.88
C PHE A 100 -6.00 -4.21 -2.91
N ILE A 101 -6.94 -5.07 -2.48
CA ILE A 101 -7.80 -5.84 -3.39
C ILE A 101 -9.01 -5.02 -3.83
N ASN A 102 -9.27 -4.96 -5.13
CA ASN A 102 -10.42 -4.29 -5.71
C ASN A 102 -11.50 -5.30 -6.10
N GLU A 103 -12.14 -5.91 -5.09
CA GLU A 103 -13.18 -6.93 -5.29
C GLU A 103 -14.37 -6.41 -6.12
N GLU A 104 -14.75 -5.15 -5.89
CA GLU A 104 -15.88 -4.52 -6.57
C GLU A 104 -15.53 -3.91 -7.94
N ASN A 105 -14.29 -4.05 -8.41
CA ASN A 105 -13.80 -3.50 -9.68
C ASN A 105 -14.10 -1.99 -9.84
N ILE A 106 -13.95 -1.24 -8.75
CA ILE A 106 -14.17 0.21 -8.73
C ILE A 106 -13.07 0.88 -9.54
N GLU A 107 -13.47 1.64 -10.58
CA GLU A 107 -12.55 2.49 -11.33
C GLU A 107 -12.33 3.81 -10.57
N LEU A 108 -11.11 4.00 -10.06
CA LEU A 108 -10.69 5.25 -9.41
C LEU A 108 -9.60 5.91 -10.24
N THR A 109 -9.67 7.22 -10.39
CA THR A 109 -8.56 7.98 -10.97
C THR A 109 -7.40 8.07 -9.97
N ASN A 110 -6.18 8.36 -10.45
CA ASN A 110 -5.04 8.58 -9.57
C ASN A 110 -5.30 9.71 -8.54
N GLU A 111 -6.01 10.76 -8.96
CA GLU A 111 -6.38 11.87 -8.07
C GLU A 111 -7.41 11.45 -7.01
N ASP A 112 -8.33 10.55 -7.34
CA ASP A 112 -9.27 9.98 -6.36
C ASP A 112 -8.56 9.05 -5.38
N ILE A 113 -7.63 8.24 -5.86
CA ILE A 113 -6.80 7.36 -5.03
C ILE A 113 -6.03 8.19 -4.02
N GLU A 114 -5.32 9.24 -4.45
CA GLU A 114 -4.56 10.11 -3.54
C GLU A 114 -5.44 10.72 -2.45
N LYS A 115 -6.58 11.33 -2.82
CA LYS A 115 -7.51 11.98 -1.88
C LYS A 115 -8.17 11.02 -0.91
N ARG A 116 -8.38 9.77 -1.33
CA ARG A 116 -8.99 8.74 -0.48
C ARG A 116 -7.96 8.11 0.43
N PHE A 117 -6.76 7.84 -0.09
CA PHE A 117 -5.69 7.14 0.61
C PHE A 117 -5.08 8.01 1.72
N ILE A 118 -4.81 9.30 1.46
CA ILE A 118 -4.15 10.19 2.42
C ILE A 118 -5.11 11.33 2.80
N LYS A 119 -5.36 11.52 4.10
CA LYS A 119 -6.26 12.57 4.62
C LYS A 119 -5.72 13.30 5.83
#